data_AF-A0A7D9HZ29-F1
#
_entry.id   AF-A0A7D9HZ29-F1
#
_cell.length_a   1.000
_cell.length_b   1.000
_cell.length_c   1.000
_cell.angle_alpha   90.00
_cell.angle_beta   90.00
_cell.angle_gamma   90.00
#
_symmetry.space_group_name_H-M   'P 1'
#
loop_
_entity.id
_entity.type
_entity.pdbx_description
1 polymer ?
#
loop_
_entity_poly.entity_id
_entity_poly.type
_entity_poly.pdbx_seq_one_letter_code
_entity_poly.pdbx_strand_id
1 'polypeptide(L)'
;MSGTHFHLTLPSNASSDIFPDNKTTSYRIKLPQAINLSGEWEVGLYSINYPRTWYTLGNFDTHIYTSDQSGLFSTTIIDYGFYETMPDLVKSVNKNLAKDVSDNIKLTFNVRTEKVTVHLKNKYQLVVTNRMSIVLGFGGKETKIVKTTTSPYAADLHGFMAIYVYCDIVQPQIVGNTSAKLLRSIPVQGKLGDVITKTFTTIQYVPVQTKSFEDVEIVLRNDTGDPVPFERGKVVTTLHFRQRSYFS
;
A
#
# COMPACT_ATOMS: atom_id res chain seq x y z
N MET A 1 13.90 20.15 -27.74
CA MET A 1 13.06 19.15 -28.45
C MET A 1 12.05 19.91 -29.29
N SER A 2 11.86 19.54 -30.57
CA SER A 2 10.92 20.19 -31.50
C SER A 2 9.51 19.60 -31.49
N GLY A 3 9.24 18.61 -30.64
CA GLY A 3 7.94 17.97 -30.51
C GLY A 3 7.01 18.74 -29.57
N THR A 4 5.71 18.74 -29.87
CA THR A 4 4.64 19.27 -28.99
C THR A 4 4.31 18.34 -27.82
N HIS A 5 4.87 17.13 -27.81
CA HIS A 5 4.77 16.16 -26.72
C HIS A 5 5.97 15.20 -26.71
N PHE A 6 6.26 14.58 -25.57
CA PHE A 6 7.30 13.54 -25.43
C PHE A 6 7.02 12.65 -24.22
N HIS A 7 7.73 11.51 -24.13
CA HIS A 7 7.64 10.58 -23.00
C HIS A 7 8.97 10.50 -22.25
N LEU A 8 8.90 10.33 -20.92
CA LEU A 8 10.05 9.98 -20.09
C LEU A 8 9.77 8.66 -19.39
N THR A 9 10.66 7.68 -19.55
CA THR A 9 10.60 6.41 -18.80
C THR A 9 11.62 6.46 -17.68
N LEU A 10 11.17 6.21 -16.45
CA LEU A 10 11.88 6.42 -15.20
C LEU A 10 11.92 5.10 -14.40
N PRO A 11 12.89 4.21 -14.65
CA PRO A 11 13.10 3.01 -13.85
C PRO A 11 13.73 3.38 -12.50
N SER A 12 13.18 2.87 -11.40
CA SER A 12 13.58 3.23 -10.03
C SER A 12 15.04 2.91 -9.66
N ASN A 13 15.75 2.16 -10.50
CA ASN A 13 17.13 1.73 -10.28
C ASN A 13 18.13 2.28 -11.32
N ALA A 14 17.73 3.22 -12.20
CA ALA A 14 18.57 3.67 -13.31
C ALA A 14 19.69 4.67 -12.91
N SER A 15 19.57 5.34 -11.76
CA SER A 15 20.54 6.35 -11.28
C SER A 15 21.10 6.03 -9.89
N SER A 16 21.31 4.75 -9.57
CA SER A 16 21.79 4.33 -8.24
C SER A 16 23.23 4.74 -7.93
N ASP A 17 24.02 5.05 -8.95
CA ASP A 17 25.36 5.60 -8.86
C ASP A 17 25.36 7.09 -8.45
N ILE A 18 24.36 7.85 -8.90
CA ILE A 18 24.21 9.28 -8.60
C ILE A 18 23.37 9.51 -7.35
N PHE A 19 22.31 8.72 -7.17
CA PHE A 19 21.38 8.79 -6.06
C PHE A 19 21.37 7.45 -5.30
N PRO A 20 22.40 7.18 -4.48
CA PRO A 20 22.57 5.89 -3.79
C PRO A 20 21.46 5.61 -2.77
N ASP A 21 20.79 6.66 -2.27
CA ASP A 21 19.69 6.54 -1.31
C ASP A 21 18.31 6.26 -1.95
N ASN A 22 18.25 6.10 -3.28
CA ASN A 22 17.02 5.78 -3.99
C ASN A 22 16.37 4.50 -3.44
N LYS A 23 15.06 4.58 -3.20
CA LYS A 23 14.21 3.45 -2.79
C LYS A 23 13.21 3.16 -3.90
N THR A 24 12.70 1.92 -3.97
CA THR A 24 11.65 1.54 -4.92
C THR A 24 10.40 2.43 -4.82
N THR A 25 10.14 3.01 -3.64
CA THR A 25 9.01 3.91 -3.36
C THR A 25 9.34 5.40 -3.45
N SER A 26 10.61 5.78 -3.55
CA SER A 26 11.06 7.17 -3.54
C SER A 26 12.38 7.23 -4.28
N TYR A 27 12.35 7.61 -5.54
CA TYR A 27 13.52 7.58 -6.40
C TYR A 27 13.61 8.81 -7.28
N ARG A 28 14.83 9.30 -7.44
CA ARG A 28 15.20 10.40 -8.32
C ARG A 28 16.03 9.85 -9.49
N ILE A 29 15.72 10.31 -10.70
CA ILE A 29 16.39 9.87 -11.93
C ILE A 29 17.07 11.05 -12.58
N LYS A 30 18.39 10.95 -12.79
CA LYS A 30 19.15 11.94 -13.55
C LYS A 30 18.88 11.72 -15.03
N LEU A 31 18.47 12.77 -15.72
CA LEU A 31 18.25 12.75 -17.16
C LEU A 31 19.59 12.87 -17.89
N PRO A 32 19.75 12.25 -19.07
CA PRO A 32 20.97 12.36 -19.86
C PRO A 32 21.23 13.80 -20.36
N GLN A 33 20.19 14.63 -20.42
CA GLN A 33 20.28 16.04 -20.73
C GLN A 33 19.17 16.81 -20.01
N ALA A 34 19.47 18.03 -19.56
CA ALA A 34 18.46 18.94 -19.03
C ALA A 34 17.35 19.21 -20.06
N ILE A 35 16.10 19.10 -19.62
CA ILE A 35 14.93 19.42 -20.42
C ILE A 35 14.58 20.88 -20.17
N ASN A 36 14.49 21.65 -21.24
CA ASN A 36 14.05 23.04 -21.23
C ASN A 36 12.73 23.15 -21.98
N LEU A 37 11.68 23.55 -21.28
CA LEU A 37 10.32 23.66 -21.77
C LEU A 37 10.01 25.12 -22.11
N SER A 38 9.60 25.36 -23.37
CA SER A 38 9.10 26.65 -23.83
C SER A 38 7.57 26.66 -23.86
N GLY A 39 6.96 27.70 -23.28
CA GLY A 39 5.51 27.81 -23.11
C GLY A 39 4.97 27.06 -21.91
N GLU A 40 3.66 26.80 -21.92
CA GLU A 40 2.95 26.10 -20.85
C GLU A 40 2.86 24.60 -21.18
N TRP A 41 3.25 23.77 -20.22
CA TRP A 41 3.29 22.32 -20.37
C TRP A 41 2.51 21.64 -19.27
N GLU A 42 2.00 20.46 -19.59
CA GLU A 42 1.35 19.58 -18.66
C GLU A 42 1.89 18.16 -18.81
N VAL A 43 1.90 17.41 -17.71
CA VAL A 43 2.44 16.07 -17.63
C VAL A 43 1.44 15.16 -16.94
N GLY A 44 1.35 13.92 -17.40
CA GLY A 44 0.52 12.90 -16.79
C GLY A 44 1.22 11.56 -16.71
N LEU A 45 0.72 10.70 -15.83
CA LEU A 45 1.16 9.31 -15.75
C LEU A 45 0.60 8.53 -16.95
N TYR A 46 1.49 8.14 -17.88
CA TYR A 46 1.15 7.34 -19.07
C TYR A 46 1.07 5.85 -18.75
N SER A 47 2.08 5.34 -18.04
CA SER A 47 2.08 3.96 -17.57
C SER A 47 2.91 3.79 -16.30
N ILE A 48 2.63 2.72 -15.58
CA ILE A 48 3.43 2.28 -14.44
C ILE A 48 3.55 0.76 -14.46
N ASN A 49 4.76 0.26 -14.18
CA ASN A 49 5.06 -1.14 -13.93
C ASN A 49 5.55 -1.29 -12.49
N TYR A 50 4.92 -2.15 -11.68
CA TYR A 50 5.31 -2.37 -10.30
C TYR A 50 5.09 -3.83 -9.86
N PRO A 51 5.90 -4.33 -8.90
CA PRO A 51 5.76 -5.70 -8.39
C PRO A 51 4.74 -5.76 -7.24
N ARG A 52 3.81 -6.70 -7.26
CA ARG A 52 2.89 -6.96 -6.14
C ARG A 52 3.58 -7.86 -5.11
N THR A 53 4.50 -7.29 -4.32
CA THR A 53 5.40 -8.08 -3.44
C THR A 53 5.16 -7.93 -1.95
N TRP A 54 4.24 -7.07 -1.50
CA TRP A 54 3.97 -6.88 -0.08
C TRP A 54 3.08 -7.95 0.55
N TYR A 55 3.28 -8.19 1.84
CA TYR A 55 2.54 -9.17 2.61
C TYR A 55 1.20 -8.64 3.13
N THR A 56 0.31 -9.58 3.45
CA THR A 56 -0.96 -9.28 4.14
C THR A 56 -0.69 -8.96 5.60
N LEU A 57 0.19 -9.77 6.24
CA LEU A 57 0.73 -9.53 7.56
C LEU A 57 2.25 -9.40 7.50
N GLY A 58 2.77 -8.25 7.92
CA GLY A 58 4.20 -8.06 8.14
C GLY A 58 4.68 -8.82 9.37
N ASN A 59 5.99 -8.98 9.51
CA ASN A 59 6.61 -9.66 10.66
C ASN A 59 6.25 -9.03 12.02
N PHE A 60 6.06 -7.71 12.07
CA PHE A 60 5.67 -6.99 13.29
C PHE A 60 4.17 -7.09 13.63
N ASP A 61 3.35 -7.56 12.69
CA ASP A 61 1.89 -7.60 12.81
C ASP A 61 1.33 -8.95 13.27
N THR A 62 2.22 -9.87 13.66
CA THR A 62 1.91 -11.29 13.89
C THR A 62 1.44 -11.63 15.30
N HIS A 63 1.52 -10.67 16.23
CA HIS A 63 1.29 -10.94 17.65
C HIS A 63 -0.19 -10.86 18.01
N ILE A 64 -0.64 -11.88 18.73
CA ILE A 64 -1.91 -11.92 19.46
C ILE A 64 -1.61 -12.35 20.90
N TYR A 65 -2.28 -11.75 21.87
CA TYR A 65 -2.13 -12.12 23.28
C TYR A 65 -3.39 -12.82 23.77
N THR A 66 -3.20 -13.85 24.57
CA THR A 66 -4.29 -14.62 25.18
C THR A 66 -4.03 -14.68 26.67
N SER A 67 -5.08 -14.68 27.48
CA SER A 67 -4.94 -14.79 28.93
C SER A 67 -6.13 -15.52 29.52
N ASP A 68 -5.86 -16.28 30.56
CA ASP A 68 -6.86 -16.90 31.42
C ASP A 68 -7.18 -15.99 32.63
N GLN A 69 -7.89 -16.52 33.62
CA GLN A 69 -8.21 -15.80 34.85
C GLN A 69 -7.01 -15.57 35.79
N SER A 70 -5.85 -16.19 35.56
CA SER A 70 -4.64 -15.93 36.36
C SER A 70 -4.00 -14.57 36.03
N GLY A 71 -4.39 -13.97 34.91
CA GLY A 71 -3.81 -12.72 34.42
C GLY A 71 -2.47 -12.91 33.70
N LEU A 72 -1.97 -14.14 33.60
CA LEU A 72 -0.79 -14.44 32.79
C LEU A 72 -1.18 -14.35 31.30
N PHE A 73 -0.41 -13.59 30.53
CA PHE A 73 -0.58 -13.49 29.09
C PHE A 73 0.34 -14.46 28.38
N SER A 74 -0.24 -15.27 27.49
CA SER A 74 0.49 -16.07 26.51
C SER A 74 0.48 -15.33 25.17
N THR A 75 1.66 -15.16 24.61
CA THR A 75 1.86 -14.56 23.28
C THR A 75 1.81 -15.65 22.23
N THR A 76 0.89 -15.51 21.28
CA THR A 76 0.86 -16.30 20.04
C THR A 76 1.44 -15.48 18.91
N ILE A 77 2.40 -16.07 18.19
CA ILE A 77 2.97 -15.51 16.96
C ILE A 77 2.32 -16.23 15.78
N ILE A 78 1.63 -15.48 14.93
CA ILE A 78 1.04 -15.99 13.69
C ILE A 78 2.12 -16.02 12.61
N ASP A 79 2.06 -16.98 11.68
CA ASP A 79 2.94 -17.00 10.51
C ASP A 79 2.79 -15.66 9.73
N TYR A 80 3.88 -14.91 9.54
CA TYR A 80 3.85 -13.71 8.69
C TYR A 80 3.79 -14.12 7.21
N GLY A 81 3.39 -13.18 6.36
CA GLY A 81 3.41 -13.37 4.91
C GLY A 81 2.10 -13.05 4.21
N PHE A 82 1.96 -13.61 3.01
CA PHE A 82 0.79 -13.40 2.18
C PHE A 82 -0.29 -14.42 2.47
N TYR A 83 -1.48 -13.90 2.76
CA TYR A 83 -2.70 -14.66 2.88
C TYR A 83 -3.59 -14.29 1.70
N GLU A 84 -3.94 -15.29 0.88
CA GLU A 84 -4.80 -15.06 -0.29
C GLU A 84 -6.26 -14.84 0.12
N THR A 85 -6.73 -15.54 1.15
CA THR A 85 -8.11 -15.45 1.64
C THR A 85 -8.20 -15.30 3.16
N MET A 86 -9.24 -14.62 3.65
CA MET A 86 -9.47 -14.47 5.09
C MET A 86 -9.62 -15.82 5.82
N PRO A 87 -10.27 -16.86 5.23
CA PRO A 87 -10.22 -18.22 5.76
C PRO A 87 -8.81 -18.76 6.01
N ASP A 88 -7.85 -18.52 5.11
CA ASP A 88 -6.47 -18.99 5.29
C ASP A 88 -5.79 -18.30 6.47
N LEU A 89 -6.02 -17.00 6.64
CA LEU A 89 -5.54 -16.26 7.79
C LEU A 89 -6.16 -16.79 9.09
N VAL A 90 -7.49 -16.94 9.15
CA VAL A 90 -8.19 -17.50 10.32
C VAL A 90 -7.70 -18.91 10.65
N LYS A 91 -7.44 -19.74 9.63
CA LYS A 91 -6.84 -21.07 9.81
C LYS A 91 -5.45 -20.97 10.42
N SER A 92 -4.61 -20.05 9.94
CA SER A 92 -3.26 -19.83 10.48
C SER A 92 -3.30 -19.34 11.93
N VAL A 93 -4.19 -18.41 12.27
CA VAL A 93 -4.38 -17.95 13.65
C VAL A 93 -4.74 -19.14 14.55
N ASN A 94 -5.78 -19.90 14.19
CA ASN A 94 -6.24 -21.04 14.98
C ASN A 94 -5.17 -22.13 15.14
N LYS A 95 -4.36 -22.37 14.09
CA LYS A 95 -3.27 -23.35 14.10
C LYS A 95 -2.15 -22.94 15.07
N ASN A 96 -1.87 -21.64 15.18
CA ASN A 96 -0.78 -21.11 16.00
C ASN A 96 -1.16 -20.91 17.48
N LEU A 97 -2.45 -20.98 17.84
CA LEU A 97 -2.87 -20.97 19.23
C LEU A 97 -2.29 -22.19 19.97
N ALA A 98 -1.74 -21.96 21.17
CA ALA A 98 -1.28 -23.03 22.05
C ALA A 98 -2.43 -24.02 22.35
N LYS A 99 -2.10 -25.30 22.56
CA LYS A 99 -3.11 -26.37 22.66
C LYS A 99 -4.17 -26.10 23.74
N ASP A 100 -3.73 -25.68 24.92
CA ASP A 100 -4.57 -25.29 26.07
C ASP A 100 -5.47 -24.07 25.79
N VAL A 101 -5.02 -23.17 24.92
CA VAL A 101 -5.78 -22.01 24.46
C VAL A 101 -6.77 -22.38 23.35
N SER A 102 -6.36 -23.23 22.41
CA SER A 102 -7.13 -23.59 21.21
C SER A 102 -8.45 -24.33 21.52
N ASP A 103 -8.53 -25.00 22.67
CA ASP A 103 -9.77 -25.61 23.16
C ASP A 103 -10.80 -24.57 23.64
N ASN A 104 -10.36 -23.34 23.94
CA ASN A 104 -11.15 -22.28 24.57
C ASN A 104 -11.35 -21.06 23.68
N ILE A 105 -10.44 -20.81 22.75
CA ILE A 105 -10.48 -19.70 21.81
C ILE A 105 -10.46 -20.26 20.39
N LYS A 106 -11.44 -19.86 19.58
CA LYS A 106 -11.49 -20.22 18.16
C LYS A 106 -12.00 -19.07 17.32
N LEU A 107 -11.29 -18.75 16.25
CA LEU A 107 -11.74 -17.80 15.25
C LEU A 107 -12.49 -18.52 14.13
N THR A 108 -13.53 -17.88 13.61
CA THR A 108 -14.27 -18.34 12.43
C THR A 108 -14.53 -17.16 11.51
N PHE A 109 -14.65 -17.41 10.21
CA PHE A 109 -14.98 -16.40 9.21
C PHE A 109 -16.30 -16.76 8.54
N ASN A 110 -17.21 -15.79 8.43
CA ASN A 110 -18.44 -15.93 7.67
C ASN A 110 -18.27 -15.30 6.30
N VAL A 111 -18.22 -16.11 5.25
CA VAL A 111 -18.01 -15.67 3.86
C VAL A 111 -19.13 -14.78 3.31
N ARG A 112 -20.34 -14.83 3.88
CA ARG A 112 -21.49 -14.02 3.42
C ARG A 112 -21.48 -12.63 4.04
N THR A 113 -21.12 -12.52 5.32
CA THR A 113 -21.06 -11.23 6.02
C THR A 113 -19.67 -10.62 5.99
N GLU A 114 -18.66 -11.38 5.54
CA GLU A 114 -17.24 -11.04 5.56
C GLU A 114 -16.72 -10.73 6.96
N LYS A 115 -17.36 -11.28 8.01
CA LYS A 115 -17.03 -10.99 9.41
C LYS A 115 -16.31 -12.14 10.08
N VAL A 116 -15.41 -11.78 11.00
CA VAL A 116 -14.72 -12.72 11.88
C VAL A 116 -15.45 -12.81 13.20
N THR A 117 -15.71 -14.03 13.68
CA THR A 117 -16.21 -14.27 15.04
C THR A 117 -15.12 -14.94 15.85
N VAL A 118 -14.78 -14.32 16.98
CA VAL A 118 -13.93 -14.91 18.02
C VAL A 118 -14.87 -15.60 19.01
N HIS A 119 -14.81 -16.93 19.06
CA HIS A 119 -15.53 -17.75 20.02
C HIS A 119 -14.66 -17.93 21.26
N LEU A 120 -15.22 -17.62 22.43
CA LEU A 120 -14.55 -17.74 23.71
C LEU A 120 -15.37 -18.61 24.66
N LYS A 121 -14.73 -19.59 25.28
CA LYS A 121 -15.26 -20.28 26.47
C LYS A 121 -15.00 -19.42 27.72
N ASN A 122 -15.82 -19.62 28.75
CA ASN A 122 -15.74 -18.87 30.01
C ASN A 122 -14.29 -18.76 30.49
N LYS A 123 -13.90 -17.60 31.02
CA LYS A 123 -12.61 -17.28 31.67
C LYS A 123 -11.45 -16.89 30.76
N TYR A 124 -11.56 -16.99 29.43
CA TYR A 124 -10.51 -16.60 28.49
C TYR A 124 -10.76 -15.23 27.85
N GLN A 125 -9.67 -14.53 27.53
CA GLN A 125 -9.69 -13.30 26.75
C GLN A 125 -8.65 -13.34 25.63
N LEU A 126 -8.97 -12.67 24.52
CA LEU A 126 -8.10 -12.47 23.37
C LEU A 126 -7.81 -10.97 23.23
N VAL A 127 -6.55 -10.59 23.12
CA VAL A 127 -6.12 -9.22 22.80
C VAL A 127 -5.47 -9.27 21.42
N VAL A 128 -6.08 -8.58 20.46
CA VAL A 128 -5.51 -8.40 19.13
C VAL A 128 -4.83 -7.05 19.03
N THR A 129 -3.63 -7.02 18.46
CA THR A 129 -2.86 -5.80 18.21
C THR A 129 -3.58 -4.88 17.22
N ASN A 130 -3.12 -3.63 17.09
CA ASN A 130 -3.76 -2.64 16.22
C ASN A 130 -3.94 -3.17 14.78
N ARG A 131 -2.85 -3.63 14.14
CA ARG A 131 -2.95 -4.15 12.76
C ARG A 131 -3.88 -5.34 12.67
N MET A 132 -3.82 -6.28 13.62
CA MET A 132 -4.70 -7.43 13.61
C MET A 132 -6.16 -7.07 13.84
N SER A 133 -6.42 -6.05 14.65
CA SER A 133 -7.76 -5.48 14.79
C SER A 133 -8.28 -4.91 13.47
N ILE A 134 -7.46 -4.22 12.66
CA ILE A 134 -7.86 -3.75 11.33
C ILE A 134 -8.21 -4.94 10.44
N VAL A 135 -7.26 -5.87 10.29
CA VAL A 135 -7.38 -6.99 9.33
C VAL A 135 -8.57 -7.89 9.67
N LEU A 136 -8.84 -8.13 10.97
CA LEU A 136 -9.97 -8.95 11.42
C LEU A 136 -11.29 -8.17 11.54
N GLY A 137 -11.32 -6.86 11.28
CA GLY A 137 -12.54 -6.04 11.27
C GLY A 137 -12.99 -5.50 12.64
N PHE A 138 -12.09 -5.40 13.63
CA PHE A 138 -12.35 -4.93 15.00
C PHE A 138 -12.08 -3.43 15.24
N GLY A 139 -11.64 -2.67 14.22
CA GLY A 139 -11.70 -1.20 14.26
C GLY A 139 -10.41 -0.46 14.58
N GLY A 140 -9.24 -1.07 14.38
CA GLY A 140 -7.96 -0.35 14.25
C GLY A 140 -7.40 0.26 15.54
N LYS A 141 -7.68 -0.39 16.66
CA LYS A 141 -6.99 -0.18 17.93
C LYS A 141 -6.71 -1.54 18.54
N GLU A 142 -5.75 -1.61 19.48
CA GLU A 142 -5.62 -2.81 20.29
C GLU A 142 -6.99 -3.14 20.91
N THR A 143 -7.47 -4.36 20.66
CA THR A 143 -8.85 -4.74 20.99
C THR A 143 -8.84 -5.94 21.92
N LYS A 144 -9.39 -5.74 23.12
CA LYS A 144 -9.58 -6.79 24.11
C LYS A 144 -10.98 -7.41 23.97
N ILE A 145 -11.01 -8.70 23.69
CA ILE A 145 -12.20 -9.50 23.47
C ILE A 145 -12.35 -10.46 24.66
N VAL A 146 -13.39 -10.25 25.47
CA VAL A 146 -13.62 -10.97 26.75
C VAL A 146 -14.83 -11.91 26.72
N LYS A 147 -15.56 -11.92 25.61
CA LYS A 147 -16.70 -12.80 25.35
C LYS A 147 -16.80 -13.08 23.86
N THR A 148 -17.53 -14.13 23.47
CA THR A 148 -17.80 -14.39 22.06
C THR A 148 -18.31 -13.14 21.35
N THR A 149 -17.56 -12.70 20.34
CA THR A 149 -17.80 -11.42 19.66
C THR A 149 -17.56 -11.58 18.17
N THR A 150 -18.49 -11.05 17.39
CA THR A 150 -18.34 -10.90 15.95
C THR A 150 -17.82 -9.50 15.63
N SER A 151 -16.90 -9.40 14.69
CA SER A 151 -16.30 -8.15 14.26
C SER A 151 -17.39 -7.14 13.82
N PRO A 152 -17.32 -5.88 14.25
CA PRO A 152 -18.26 -4.85 13.82
C PRO A 152 -18.16 -4.57 12.33
N TYR A 153 -16.96 -4.67 11.75
CA TYR A 153 -16.67 -4.42 10.33
C TYR A 153 -16.34 -5.70 9.58
N ALA A 154 -16.46 -5.65 8.25
CA ALA A 154 -15.91 -6.68 7.38
C ALA A 154 -14.40 -6.78 7.60
N ALA A 155 -13.88 -8.00 7.57
CA ALA A 155 -12.48 -8.29 7.71
C ALA A 155 -11.79 -8.08 6.35
N ASP A 156 -10.66 -7.39 6.35
CA ASP A 156 -9.98 -6.96 5.13
C ASP A 156 -8.50 -7.35 5.17
N LEU A 157 -8.10 -8.22 4.24
CA LEU A 157 -6.70 -8.59 4.04
C LEU A 157 -5.89 -7.48 3.35
N HIS A 158 -6.56 -6.59 2.62
CA HIS A 158 -5.91 -5.55 1.85
C HIS A 158 -5.57 -4.39 2.77
N GLY A 159 -4.26 -4.22 3.05
CA GLY A 159 -3.81 -3.16 3.95
C GLY A 159 -4.04 -1.73 3.44
N PHE A 160 -4.14 -1.57 2.13
CA PHE A 160 -4.46 -0.31 1.45
C PHE A 160 -5.02 -0.61 0.05
N MET A 161 -5.83 0.30 -0.47
CA MET A 161 -6.60 0.14 -1.70
C MET A 161 -5.95 0.83 -2.90
N ALA A 162 -5.15 1.88 -2.69
CA ALA A 162 -4.55 2.65 -3.76
C ALA A 162 -3.07 3.00 -3.53
N ILE A 163 -2.37 3.22 -4.64
CA ILE A 163 -1.04 3.81 -4.68
C ILE A 163 -1.18 5.24 -5.20
N TYR A 164 -0.68 6.18 -4.42
CA TYR A 164 -0.60 7.59 -4.76
C TYR A 164 0.78 7.88 -5.34
N VAL A 165 0.80 8.27 -6.62
CA VAL A 165 2.01 8.58 -7.37
C VAL A 165 2.22 10.09 -7.35
N TYR A 166 3.28 10.53 -6.68
CA TYR A 166 3.70 11.93 -6.62
C TYR A 166 4.88 12.16 -7.55
N CYS A 167 5.00 13.39 -8.05
CA CYS A 167 6.08 13.78 -8.94
C CYS A 167 6.51 15.23 -8.65
N ASP A 168 7.79 15.48 -8.44
CA ASP A 168 8.25 16.79 -7.97
C ASP A 168 8.15 17.90 -9.02
N ILE A 169 8.11 17.56 -10.31
CA ILE A 169 8.00 18.53 -11.41
C ILE A 169 6.59 19.10 -11.60
N VAL A 170 5.55 18.55 -10.97
CA VAL A 170 4.17 19.05 -11.15
C VAL A 170 3.79 20.12 -10.15
N GLN A 171 2.87 20.99 -10.56
CA GLN A 171 2.26 21.95 -9.63
C GLN A 171 1.49 21.21 -8.53
N PRO A 172 1.51 21.71 -7.28
CA PRO A 172 0.68 21.16 -6.23
C PRO A 172 -0.81 21.13 -6.62
N GLN A 173 -1.48 20.05 -6.26
CA GLN A 173 -2.91 19.80 -6.44
C GLN A 173 -3.58 19.74 -5.07
N ILE A 174 -4.86 20.10 -4.99
CA ILE A 174 -5.65 19.91 -3.77
C ILE A 174 -5.96 18.42 -3.62
N VAL A 175 -5.57 17.84 -2.48
CA VAL A 175 -5.80 16.42 -2.14
C VAL A 175 -6.39 16.34 -0.73
N GLY A 176 -7.70 16.13 -0.64
CA GLY A 176 -8.39 16.13 0.65
C GLY A 176 -8.22 17.48 1.38
N ASN A 177 -7.61 17.45 2.56
CA ASN A 177 -7.30 18.63 3.37
C ASN A 177 -5.86 19.16 3.20
N THR A 178 -5.11 18.68 2.21
CA THR A 178 -3.73 19.11 1.96
C THR A 178 -3.49 19.52 0.51
N SER A 179 -2.36 20.18 0.25
CA SER A 179 -1.85 20.48 -1.09
C SER A 179 -0.61 19.64 -1.34
N ALA A 180 -0.61 18.85 -2.41
CA ALA A 180 0.46 17.89 -2.69
C ALA A 180 0.72 17.77 -4.19
N LYS A 181 1.96 17.43 -4.56
CA LYS A 181 2.35 17.20 -5.96
C LYS A 181 1.91 15.82 -6.48
N LEU A 182 0.63 15.51 -6.28
CA LEU A 182 0.01 14.26 -6.68
C LEU A 182 -0.20 14.26 -8.19
N LEU A 183 0.37 13.27 -8.86
CA LEU A 183 0.20 13.08 -10.30
C LEU A 183 -1.03 12.20 -10.60
N ARG A 184 -1.19 11.10 -9.85
CA ARG A 184 -2.31 10.16 -10.03
C ARG A 184 -2.48 9.24 -8.83
N SER A 185 -3.70 8.81 -8.54
CA SER A 185 -3.99 7.65 -7.69
C SER A 185 -4.36 6.44 -8.55
N ILE A 186 -3.82 5.26 -8.22
CA ILE A 186 -4.04 4.02 -8.96
C ILE A 186 -4.51 2.92 -7.99
N PRO A 187 -5.53 2.13 -8.34
CA PRO A 187 -5.96 1.03 -7.47
C PRO A 187 -4.90 -0.07 -7.41
N VAL A 188 -4.77 -0.70 -6.26
CA VAL A 188 -3.98 -1.92 -6.08
C VAL A 188 -4.63 -3.06 -6.88
N GLN A 189 -3.80 -3.82 -7.61
CA GLN A 189 -4.25 -4.94 -8.43
C GLN A 189 -3.30 -6.14 -8.31
N GLY A 190 -3.82 -7.31 -8.69
CA GLY A 190 -3.08 -8.58 -8.76
C GLY A 190 -2.84 -9.28 -7.43
N LYS A 191 -2.17 -10.43 -7.53
CA LYS A 191 -1.81 -11.34 -6.44
C LYS A 191 -0.33 -11.23 -6.11
N LEU A 192 0.07 -11.79 -4.96
CA LEU A 192 1.48 -11.80 -4.56
C LEU A 192 2.35 -12.43 -5.65
N GLY A 193 3.41 -11.73 -6.04
CA GLY A 193 4.36 -12.18 -7.06
C GLY A 193 4.07 -11.66 -8.46
N ASP A 194 2.88 -11.11 -8.72
CA ASP A 194 2.55 -10.50 -10.00
C ASP A 194 3.43 -9.28 -10.29
N VAL A 195 3.70 -9.05 -11.58
CA VAL A 195 4.22 -7.78 -12.08
C VAL A 195 3.09 -7.05 -12.77
N ILE A 196 2.59 -5.99 -12.14
CA ILE A 196 1.48 -5.20 -12.65
C ILE A 196 2.01 -4.21 -13.65
N THR A 197 1.48 -4.24 -14.87
CA THR A 197 1.71 -3.22 -15.90
C THR A 197 0.39 -2.52 -16.19
N LYS A 198 0.32 -1.23 -15.90
CA LYS A 198 -0.86 -0.42 -16.14
C LYS A 198 -0.53 0.72 -17.10
N THR A 199 -1.20 0.73 -18.25
CA THR A 199 -1.20 1.86 -19.20
C THR A 199 -2.54 2.60 -19.09
N PHE A 200 -2.49 3.93 -19.15
CA PHE A 200 -3.66 4.78 -19.02
C PHE A 200 -4.06 5.36 -20.37
N THR A 201 -5.26 5.00 -20.84
CA THR A 201 -5.85 5.57 -22.07
C THR A 201 -6.32 7.00 -21.84
N THR A 202 -6.91 7.28 -20.67
CA THR A 202 -7.27 8.63 -20.22
C THR A 202 -6.22 9.12 -19.22
N ILE A 203 -5.34 9.98 -19.69
CA ILE A 203 -4.25 10.58 -18.90
C ILE A 203 -4.80 11.80 -18.16
N GLN A 204 -4.57 11.83 -16.84
CA GLN A 204 -4.79 13.02 -16.02
C GLN A 204 -3.54 13.88 -16.12
N TYR A 205 -3.66 15.01 -16.81
CA TYR A 205 -2.56 15.96 -16.96
C TYR A 205 -2.59 16.99 -15.84
N VAL A 206 -1.42 17.25 -15.29
CA VAL A 206 -1.16 18.27 -14.28
C VAL A 206 -0.16 19.27 -14.85
N PRO A 207 -0.36 20.59 -14.66
CA PRO A 207 0.61 21.58 -15.10
C PRO A 207 2.01 21.32 -14.55
N VAL A 208 3.02 21.48 -15.39
CA VAL A 208 4.43 21.40 -14.96
C VAL A 208 4.78 22.68 -14.18
N GLN A 209 5.45 22.55 -13.05
CA GLN A 209 5.85 23.67 -12.20
C GLN A 209 7.16 24.34 -12.68
N THR A 210 8.10 23.55 -13.19
CA THR A 210 9.44 24.02 -13.58
C THR A 210 9.63 24.04 -15.10
N LYS A 211 10.26 25.10 -15.61
CA LYS A 211 10.57 25.24 -17.06
C LYS A 211 11.88 24.57 -17.46
N SER A 212 12.75 24.29 -16.50
CA SER A 212 14.02 23.59 -16.71
C SER A 212 14.22 22.59 -15.58
N PHE A 213 14.58 21.36 -15.94
CA PHE A 213 14.90 20.29 -14.98
C PHE A 213 15.86 19.29 -15.60
N GLU A 214 16.74 18.72 -14.79
CA GLU A 214 17.74 17.74 -15.21
C GLU A 214 17.59 16.40 -14.50
N ASP A 215 16.62 16.31 -13.60
CA ASP A 215 16.25 15.10 -12.89
C ASP A 215 14.76 15.17 -12.50
N VAL A 216 14.18 14.02 -12.17
CA VAL A 216 12.77 13.89 -11.80
C VAL A 216 12.66 12.92 -10.63
N GLU A 217 11.90 13.29 -9.61
CA GLU A 217 11.57 12.41 -8.49
C GLU A 217 10.15 11.85 -8.61
N ILE A 218 10.02 10.57 -8.31
CA ILE A 218 8.75 9.86 -8.14
C ILE A 218 8.67 9.31 -6.73
N VAL A 219 7.55 9.58 -6.06
CA VAL A 219 7.24 9.02 -4.74
C VAL A 219 5.95 8.24 -4.78
N LEU A 220 5.93 7.05 -4.17
CA LEU A 220 4.79 6.14 -4.11
C LEU A 220 4.37 5.94 -2.66
N ARG A 221 3.16 6.39 -2.33
CA ARG A 221 2.56 6.21 -1.00
C ARG A 221 1.26 5.40 -1.08
N ASN A 222 0.88 4.77 0.02
CA ASN A 222 -0.43 4.15 0.20
C ASN A 222 -1.46 5.19 0.70
N ASP A 223 -2.67 4.72 1.00
CA ASP A 223 -3.80 5.53 1.49
C ASP A 223 -3.56 6.23 2.83
N THR A 224 -2.59 5.76 3.64
CA THR A 224 -2.21 6.38 4.91
C THR A 224 -1.05 7.38 4.78
N GLY A 225 -0.49 7.52 3.58
CA GLY A 225 0.69 8.35 3.32
C GLY A 225 2.02 7.64 3.61
N ASP A 226 1.99 6.38 4.00
CA ASP A 226 3.18 5.56 4.21
C ASP A 226 3.76 5.07 2.88
N PRO A 227 5.07 4.79 2.80
CA PRO A 227 5.66 4.19 1.60
C PRO A 227 5.01 2.85 1.27
N VAL A 228 4.78 2.58 -0.02
CA VAL A 228 4.26 1.27 -0.45
C VAL A 228 5.24 0.15 -0.04
N PRO A 229 4.81 -0.89 0.69
CA PRO A 229 5.72 -1.85 1.33
C PRO A 229 6.26 -2.93 0.37
N PHE A 230 6.85 -2.53 -0.77
CA PHE A 230 7.48 -3.47 -1.70
C PHE A 230 8.60 -4.26 -1.02
N GLU A 231 8.50 -5.59 -1.00
CA GLU A 231 9.53 -6.47 -0.43
C GLU A 231 10.72 -6.67 -1.37
N ARG A 232 10.48 -6.58 -2.68
CA ARG A 232 11.49 -6.74 -3.74
C ARG A 232 11.00 -6.20 -5.07
N GLY A 233 11.94 -6.06 -6.00
CA GLY A 233 11.71 -5.66 -7.39
C GLY A 233 11.95 -4.17 -7.63
N LYS A 234 11.55 -3.71 -8.81
CA LYS A 234 11.72 -2.31 -9.24
C LYS A 234 10.42 -1.76 -9.79
N VAL A 235 10.27 -0.44 -9.74
CA VAL A 235 9.16 0.26 -10.39
C VAL A 235 9.67 0.93 -11.65
N VAL A 236 8.85 0.96 -12.70
CA VAL A 236 9.11 1.78 -13.89
C VAL A 236 7.91 2.66 -14.14
N THR A 237 8.13 3.97 -14.13
CA THR A 237 7.09 4.97 -14.42
C THR A 237 7.35 5.58 -15.78
N THR A 238 6.32 5.71 -16.62
CA THR A 238 6.40 6.48 -17.85
C THR A 238 5.51 7.69 -17.73
N LEU A 239 6.10 8.87 -17.85
CA LEU A 239 5.43 10.15 -17.90
C LEU A 239 5.21 10.56 -19.35
N HIS A 240 4.08 11.18 -19.64
CA HIS A 240 3.80 11.80 -20.92
C HIS A 240 3.60 13.30 -20.73
N PHE A 241 4.44 14.08 -21.42
CA PHE A 241 4.42 15.53 -21.43
C PHE A 241 3.81 16.03 -22.72
N ARG A 242 3.00 17.09 -22.64
CA ARG A 242 2.51 17.81 -23.81
C ARG A 242 2.43 19.30 -23.56
N GLN A 243 2.55 20.08 -24.63
CA GLN A 243 2.21 21.51 -24.58
C GLN A 243 0.72 21.67 -24.34
N ARG A 244 0.37 22.64 -23.49
CA ARG A 244 -1.01 23.00 -23.24
C ARG A 244 -1.54 23.74 -24.47
N SER A 245 -2.37 23.07 -25.26
CA SER A 245 -3.14 23.73 -26.31
C SER A 245 -4.30 24.48 -25.67
N TYR A 246 -4.26 25.80 -25.68
CA TYR A 246 -5.48 26.58 -25.45
C TYR A 246 -6.41 26.29 -26.63
N PHE A 247 -7.61 25.81 -26.36
CA PHE A 247 -8.68 25.95 -27.34
C PHE A 247 -8.93 27.45 -27.47
N SER A 248 -8.52 28.01 -28.61
CA SER A 248 -8.93 29.35 -29.06
C SER A 248 -10.37 29.32 -29.54
#